data_AF-A0AA35IAL6-F1
#
_entry.id   AF-A0AA35IAL6-F1
#
_cell.length_a   1.000
_cell.length_b   1.000
_cell.length_c   1.000
_cell.angle_alpha   90.00
_cell.angle_beta   90.00
_cell.angle_gamma   90.00
#
_symmetry.space_group_name_H-M   'P 1'
#
loop_
_entity.id
_entity.type
_entity.pdbx_description
1 polymer ?
#
loop_
_entity_poly.entity_id
_entity_poly.type
_entity_poly.pdbx_seq_one_letter_code
_entity_poly.pdbx_strand_id
1 'polypeptide(L)'
;MSLFQCEECGCRDNTATSGYWFRNDEGNPCQGRKLCAACDPSIGKWHGVFKREYLPKGEFFTNRQGNLEHKTTGKLCHEYLAEEKH
;
A
#
# COMPACT_ATOMS: atom_id res chain seq x y z
N MET A 1 4.41 -11.38 3.77
CA MET A 1 4.49 -10.53 2.55
C MET A 1 4.43 -9.08 2.97
N SER A 2 5.24 -8.23 2.33
CA SER A 2 5.42 -6.83 2.74
C SER A 2 4.18 -5.98 2.51
N LEU A 3 4.05 -4.91 3.29
CA LEU A 3 3.06 -3.85 3.06
C LEU A 3 3.66 -2.72 2.24
N PHE A 4 2.85 -2.06 1.44
CA PHE A 4 3.22 -0.85 0.72
C PHE A 4 2.08 0.18 0.77
N GLN A 5 2.43 1.44 0.53
CA GLN A 5 1.45 2.51 0.36
C GLN A 5 1.14 2.68 -1.12
N CYS A 6 -0.15 2.68 -1.46
CA CYS A 6 -0.60 2.95 -2.82
C CYS A 6 -0.27 4.39 -3.23
N GLU A 7 0.41 4.56 -4.35
CA GLU A 7 0.81 5.86 -4.89
C GLU A 7 -0.36 6.64 -5.51
N GLU A 8 -1.49 5.98 -5.78
CA GLU A 8 -2.70 6.62 -6.30
C GLU A 8 -3.57 7.17 -5.16
N CYS A 9 -4.00 6.30 -4.23
CA CYS A 9 -4.99 6.67 -3.22
C CYS A 9 -4.45 6.74 -1.78
N GLY A 10 -3.19 6.37 -1.53
CA GLY A 10 -2.60 6.40 -0.19
C GLY A 10 -3.01 5.26 0.74
N CYS A 11 -3.84 4.31 0.31
CA CYS A 11 -4.19 3.16 1.15
C CYS A 11 -3.01 2.19 1.36
N ARG A 12 -3.02 1.50 2.49
CA ARG A 12 -2.11 0.37 2.73
C ARG A 12 -2.64 -0.88 2.03
N ASP A 13 -1.77 -1.58 1.34
CA ASP A 13 -2.06 -2.88 0.73
C ASP A 13 -0.88 -3.83 0.92
N ASN A 14 -1.11 -5.13 0.72
CA ASN A 14 -0.11 -6.16 0.83
C ASN A 14 0.39 -6.56 -0.56
N THR A 15 1.68 -6.82 -0.70
CA THR A 15 2.26 -7.25 -1.98
C THR A 15 1.71 -8.60 -2.46
N ALA A 16 1.10 -9.42 -1.58
CA ALA A 16 0.45 -10.68 -1.96
C ALA A 16 -0.97 -10.52 -2.53
N THR A 17 -1.63 -9.38 -2.33
CA THR A 17 -3.06 -9.19 -2.66
C THR A 17 -3.29 -8.18 -3.79
N SER A 18 -2.23 -7.79 -4.49
CA SER A 18 -2.23 -6.78 -5.55
C SER A 18 -1.31 -7.19 -6.71
N GLY A 19 -1.35 -6.45 -7.82
CA GLY A 19 -0.45 -6.62 -8.97
C GLY A 19 1.01 -6.21 -8.71
N TYR A 20 1.39 -5.99 -7.43
CA TYR A 20 2.67 -5.39 -7.04
C TYR A 20 3.87 -6.05 -7.71
N TRP A 21 3.94 -7.38 -7.74
CA TRP A 21 5.12 -8.09 -8.25
C TRP A 21 5.32 -7.97 -9.77
N PHE A 22 4.26 -7.69 -10.51
CA PHE A 22 4.27 -7.56 -11.98
C PHE A 22 4.40 -6.09 -12.42
N ARG A 23 4.47 -5.14 -11.48
CA ARG A 23 4.52 -3.70 -11.78
C ARG A 23 5.76 -3.24 -12.55
N ASN A 24 6.75 -4.10 -12.76
CA ASN A 24 7.95 -3.79 -13.53
C ASN A 24 7.95 -4.49 -14.90
N ASP A 25 6.92 -5.28 -15.19
CA ASP A 25 6.80 -5.96 -16.46
C ASP A 25 6.51 -4.94 -17.56
N GLU A 26 7.16 -5.10 -18.70
CA GLU A 26 6.95 -4.25 -19.87
C GLU A 26 5.51 -4.37 -20.35
N GLY A 27 4.86 -3.22 -20.60
CA GLY A 27 3.47 -3.17 -21.04
C GLY A 27 2.44 -3.32 -19.91
N ASN A 28 2.87 -3.46 -18.64
CA ASN A 28 1.93 -3.43 -17.51
C ASN A 28 1.35 -2.00 -17.34
N PRO A 29 0.02 -1.81 -17.23
CA PRO A 29 -0.58 -0.50 -16.97
C PRO A 29 -0.07 0.19 -15.68
N CYS A 30 0.44 -0.60 -14.73
CA CYS A 30 1.00 -0.15 -13.46
C CYS A 30 2.52 0.07 -13.52
N GLN A 31 3.15 0.09 -14.71
CA GLN A 31 4.60 0.07 -14.83
C GLN A 31 5.29 1.14 -13.99
N GLY A 32 6.20 0.71 -13.11
CA GLY A 32 6.97 1.57 -12.19
C GLY A 32 6.20 2.10 -10.98
N ARG A 33 4.90 1.81 -10.84
CA ARG A 33 4.03 2.37 -9.80
C ARG A 33 3.59 1.31 -8.79
N LYS A 34 3.48 1.71 -7.53
CA LYS A 34 2.94 0.84 -6.46
C LYS A 34 1.45 1.11 -6.29
N LEU A 35 0.61 0.33 -6.97
CA LEU A 35 -0.85 0.46 -6.90
C LEU A 35 -1.48 -0.65 -6.07
N CYS A 36 -2.47 -0.30 -5.24
CA CYS A 36 -3.30 -1.28 -4.55
C CYS A 36 -4.24 -1.98 -5.52
N ALA A 37 -4.81 -3.11 -5.11
CA ALA A 37 -5.75 -3.89 -5.93
C ALA A 37 -6.91 -3.05 -6.50
N ALA A 38 -7.41 -2.09 -5.74
CA ALA A 38 -8.53 -1.25 -6.19
C ALA A 38 -8.11 -0.13 -7.16
N CYS A 39 -6.85 0.28 -7.18
CA CYS A 39 -6.34 1.32 -8.08
C CYS A 39 -5.60 0.75 -9.30
N ASP A 40 -5.25 -0.54 -9.26
CA ASP A 40 -4.66 -1.25 -10.38
C ASP A 40 -5.70 -1.35 -11.53
N PRO A 41 -5.42 -0.83 -12.74
CA PRO A 41 -6.38 -0.85 -13.85
C PRO A 41 -6.79 -2.26 -14.31
N SER A 42 -5.94 -3.26 -14.08
CA SER A 42 -6.21 -4.66 -14.43
C SER A 42 -7.06 -5.37 -13.38
N ILE A 43 -7.04 -4.91 -12.12
CA ILE A 43 -7.80 -5.52 -11.01
C ILE A 43 -9.07 -4.73 -10.71
N GLY A 44 -8.96 -3.41 -10.51
CA GLY A 44 -10.07 -2.45 -10.37
C GLY A 44 -10.97 -2.61 -9.15
N LYS A 45 -10.66 -3.55 -8.24
CA LYS A 45 -11.49 -3.82 -7.05
C LYS A 45 -10.65 -4.24 -5.86
N TRP A 46 -11.19 -4.00 -4.66
CA TRP A 46 -10.57 -4.44 -3.43
C TRP A 46 -10.69 -5.96 -3.26
N HIS A 47 -9.63 -6.60 -2.76
CA HIS A 47 -9.54 -8.05 -2.63
C HIS A 47 -10.33 -8.63 -1.44
N GLY A 48 -10.78 -7.81 -0.48
CA GLY A 48 -11.66 -8.23 0.63
C GLY A 48 -11.00 -9.03 1.77
N VAL A 49 -9.69 -9.29 1.70
CA VAL A 49 -8.94 -10.07 2.71
C VAL A 49 -8.75 -9.29 4.03
N PHE A 50 -8.68 -7.97 3.97
CA PHE A 50 -8.60 -7.09 5.13
C PHE A 50 -9.27 -5.75 4.84
N LYS A 51 -9.53 -4.95 5.88
CA LYS A 51 -10.14 -3.62 5.74
C LYS A 51 -9.23 -2.71 4.90
N ARG A 52 -9.81 -2.03 3.92
CA ARG A 52 -9.13 -0.99 3.16
C ARG A 52 -8.96 0.23 4.07
N GLU A 53 -7.73 0.50 4.48
CA GLU A 53 -7.39 1.65 5.34
C GLU A 53 -6.47 2.62 4.64
N TYR A 54 -6.78 3.91 4.79
CA TYR A 54 -6.10 5.01 4.13
C TYR A 54 -5.11 5.66 5.09
N LEU A 55 -3.95 6.00 4.56
CA LEU A 55 -2.87 6.69 5.28
C LEU A 55 -2.57 8.01 4.55
N PRO A 56 -2.05 9.03 5.24
CA PRO A 56 -1.54 10.25 4.61
C PRO A 56 -0.63 9.93 3.42
N LYS A 57 -1.08 10.32 2.23
CA LYS A 57 -0.52 9.88 0.95
C LYS A 57 0.94 10.33 0.83
N GLY A 58 1.84 9.37 0.61
CA GLY A 58 3.27 9.64 0.43
C GLY A 58 4.05 9.82 1.73
N GLU A 59 3.42 9.68 2.89
CA GLU A 59 4.09 9.82 4.20
C GLU A 59 4.58 8.49 4.78
N PHE A 60 4.33 7.37 4.08
CA PHE A 60 4.71 6.04 4.52
C PHE A 60 5.67 5.35 3.55
N PHE A 61 6.54 4.49 4.08
CA PHE A 61 7.45 3.66 3.29
C PHE A 61 7.49 2.23 3.84
N THR A 62 7.85 1.27 2.97
CA THR A 62 8.10 -0.11 3.39
C THR A 62 9.49 -0.18 4.02
N ASN A 63 9.58 -0.48 5.31
CA ASN A 63 10.84 -0.61 6.03
C ASN A 63 11.55 -1.94 5.71
N ARG A 64 12.75 -2.14 6.29
CA ARG A 64 13.58 -3.34 6.04
C ARG A 64 12.92 -4.66 6.46
N GLN A 65 11.93 -4.62 7.35
CA GLN A 65 11.19 -5.78 7.82
C GLN A 65 9.94 -6.06 6.96
N GLY A 66 9.67 -5.23 5.95
CA GLY A 66 8.47 -5.33 5.13
C GLY A 66 7.23 -4.69 5.75
N ASN A 67 7.38 -3.97 6.87
CA ASN A 67 6.28 -3.24 7.50
C ASN A 67 6.16 -1.83 6.90
N LEU A 68 4.96 -1.26 7.01
CA LEU A 68 4.72 0.10 6.55
C LEU A 68 4.93 1.08 7.72
N GLU A 69 5.91 1.99 7.55
CA GLU A 69 6.41 2.89 8.58
C GLU A 69 6.22 4.35 8.15
N HIS A 70 5.79 5.18 9.08
CA HIS A 70 5.63 6.62 8.86
C HIS A 70 6.99 7.32 8.84
N LYS A 71 7.24 8.12 7.80
CA LYS A 71 8.55 8.76 7.55
C LYS A 71 9.03 9.66 8.69
N THR A 72 8.10 10.37 9.33
CA THR A 72 8.45 11.40 10.33
C THR A 72 8.50 10.84 11.75
N THR A 73 7.58 9.94 12.10
CA THR A 73 7.43 9.46 13.48
C THR A 73 8.05 8.09 13.72
N GLY A 74 8.38 7.34 12.66
CA GLY A 74 8.86 5.96 12.78
C GLY A 74 7.77 4.96 13.21
N LYS A 75 6.52 5.41 13.37
CA LYS A 75 5.40 4.54 13.78
C LYS A 75 5.02 3.59 12.67
N LEU A 76 4.71 2.35 13.03
CA LEU A 76 4.09 1.41 12.11
C LEU A 76 2.67 1.84 11.80
N CYS A 77 2.17 1.50 10.60
CA CYS A 77 0.84 1.93 10.16
C CYS A 77 -0.29 1.52 11.11
N HIS A 78 -0.18 0.41 11.84
CA HIS A 78 -1.20 0.02 12.82
C HIS A 78 -1.16 0.86 14.10
N GLU A 79 0.01 1.34 14.50
CA GLU A 79 0.18 2.24 15.65
C GLU A 79 -0.38 3.62 15.29
N TYR A 80 -0.02 4.13 14.11
CA TYR A 80 -0.53 5.38 13.57
C TYR A 80 -2.07 5.38 13.47
N LEU A 81 -2.65 4.33 12.89
CA LEU A 81 -4.10 4.20 12.74
C LEU A 81 -4.85 3.97 14.05
N ALA A 82 -4.18 3.53 15.12
CA ALA A 82 -4.79 3.40 16.43
C ALA A 82 -4.94 4.77 17.12
N GLU A 83 -3.96 5.65 16.95
CA GLU A 83 -3.96 6.99 17.56
C GLU A 83 -4.96 7.95 16.90
N GLU A 84 -5.12 7.90 15.58
CA GLU A 84 -6.09 8.73 14.84
C GLU A 84 -7.57 8.39 15.15
N LYS A 85 -7.82 7.29 15.86
CA LYS A 85 -9.17 6.85 16.24
C LYS A 85 -9.61 7.35 17.63
N HIS A 86 -8.80 8.18 18.29
CA HIS A 86 -9.06 8.81 19.59
C HIS A 86 -9.22 10.33 19.44
#